data_AF-A0A537GEW0-F1
#
_entry.id   AF-A0A537GEW0-F1
#
_cell.length_a   1.000
_cell.length_b   1.000
_cell.length_c   1.000
_cell.angle_alpha   90.00
_cell.angle_beta   90.00
_cell.angle_gamma   90.00
#
_symmetry.space_group_name_H-M   'P 1'
#
loop_
_entity.id
_entity.type
_entity.pdbx_description
1 polymer ?
#
loop_
_entity_poly.entity_id
_entity_poly.type
_entity_poly.pdbx_seq_one_letter_code
_entity_poly.pdbx_strand_id
1 'polypeptide(L)'
;MQRRVPERRRPHACNSEDKDPRSYQRSEITGDAARRRKVALSKEKPFPEYRRKLGPGWWLANSHFTQYMIREWTSFFVAVFSLIYIYELSLFASGARADALNLLKNPGVIAFNVLALLFTLYHAFTWFYLIGKVQPIKMGKTTSKPWQALLVNIVLLLIVSFAVIEILVLR
;
A
#
# COMPACT_ATOMS: atom_id res chain seq x y z
N MET A 1 48.12 -13.79 -18.87
CA MET A 1 47.87 -14.97 -19.72
C MET A 1 46.51 -14.83 -20.41
N GLN A 2 46.46 -14.25 -21.61
CA GLN A 2 45.23 -14.13 -22.41
C GLN A 2 45.17 -15.29 -23.41
N ARG A 3 44.12 -16.12 -23.34
CA ARG A 3 43.92 -17.24 -24.28
C ARG A 3 43.43 -16.67 -25.63
N ARG A 4 44.15 -16.94 -26.73
CA ARG A 4 43.68 -16.66 -28.09
C ARG A 4 42.45 -17.52 -28.40
N VAL A 5 41.41 -16.88 -28.94
CA VAL A 5 40.24 -17.54 -29.54
C VAL A 5 40.65 -18.10 -30.91
N PRO A 6 40.30 -19.34 -31.29
CA PRO A 6 40.58 -19.84 -32.63
C PRO A 6 39.62 -19.23 -33.66
N GLU A 7 40.22 -18.68 -34.72
CA GLU A 7 39.57 -18.11 -35.91
C GLU A 7 38.64 -19.15 -36.56
N ARG A 8 37.34 -18.85 -36.66
CA ARG A 8 36.38 -19.69 -37.40
C ARG A 8 36.76 -19.67 -38.88
N ARG A 9 37.17 -20.81 -39.42
CA ARG A 9 37.39 -21.01 -40.85
C ARG A 9 36.08 -20.68 -41.60
N ARG A 10 36.04 -19.56 -42.33
CA ARG A 10 34.89 -19.20 -43.18
C ARG A 10 34.82 -20.19 -44.36
N PRO A 11 33.68 -20.83 -44.63
CA PRO A 11 33.52 -21.58 -45.87
C PRO A 11 33.65 -20.62 -47.05
N HIS A 12 34.44 -21.03 -48.04
CA HIS A 12 34.54 -20.34 -49.32
C HIS A 12 33.14 -20.07 -49.88
N ALA A 13 32.86 -18.81 -50.18
CA ALA A 13 31.71 -18.43 -50.98
C ALA A 13 31.93 -18.99 -52.40
N CYS A 14 31.22 -20.07 -52.72
CA CYS A 14 31.03 -20.45 -54.11
C CYS A 14 29.92 -19.56 -54.68
N ASN A 15 30.17 -19.08 -55.90
CA ASN A 15 29.44 -18.04 -56.58
C ASN A 15 27.97 -18.38 -56.84
N SER A 16 27.22 -17.30 -57.03
CA SER A 16 25.89 -17.18 -57.59
C SER A 16 25.71 -17.95 -58.91
N GLU A 17 24.44 -18.13 -59.32
CA GLU A 17 24.00 -18.58 -60.65
C GLU A 17 23.77 -20.08 -60.87
N ASP A 18 23.06 -20.74 -59.94
CA ASP A 18 21.98 -21.65 -60.32
C ASP A 18 20.99 -21.76 -59.16
N LYS A 19 20.00 -20.86 -59.11
CA LYS A 19 18.91 -20.96 -58.14
C LYS A 19 17.68 -21.47 -58.87
N ASP A 20 17.50 -22.79 -58.86
CA ASP A 20 16.26 -23.45 -59.23
C ASP A 20 15.08 -22.68 -58.62
N PRO A 21 14.07 -22.23 -59.40
CA PRO A 21 12.91 -21.51 -58.87
C PRO A 21 12.19 -22.27 -57.74
N ARG A 22 12.29 -23.61 -57.71
CA ARG A 22 11.79 -24.43 -56.59
C ARG A 22 12.57 -24.25 -55.29
N SER A 23 13.86 -23.89 -55.37
CA SER A 23 14.69 -23.58 -54.20
C SER A 23 14.25 -22.29 -53.51
N TYR A 24 13.87 -21.28 -54.30
CA TYR A 24 13.32 -20.03 -53.79
C TYR A 24 11.97 -20.27 -53.10
N GLN A 25 11.05 -20.95 -53.79
CA GLN A 25 9.74 -21.33 -53.24
C GLN A 25 9.87 -22.14 -51.93
N ARG A 26 10.83 -23.06 -51.87
CA ARG A 26 11.09 -23.87 -50.68
C ARG A 26 11.67 -23.06 -49.53
N SER A 27 12.49 -22.04 -49.82
CA SER A 27 13.04 -21.13 -48.81
C SER A 27 11.97 -20.20 -48.20
N GLU A 28 11.02 -19.71 -49.01
CA GLU A 28 9.91 -18.89 -48.51
C GLU A 28 8.94 -19.71 -47.66
N ILE A 29 8.56 -20.91 -48.11
CA ILE A 29 7.67 -21.81 -47.36
C ILE A 29 8.31 -22.20 -46.00
N THR A 30 9.61 -22.47 -45.99
CA THR A 30 10.33 -22.80 -44.75
C THR A 30 10.49 -21.59 -43.83
N GLY A 31 10.70 -20.39 -44.39
CA GLY A 31 10.71 -19.13 -43.64
C GLY A 31 9.38 -18.81 -42.98
N ASP A 32 8.27 -18.99 -43.72
CA ASP A 32 6.91 -18.78 -43.21
C ASP A 32 6.53 -19.81 -42.14
N ALA A 33 6.89 -21.08 -42.36
CA ALA A 33 6.67 -22.12 -41.35
C ALA A 33 7.46 -21.83 -40.06
N ALA A 34 8.72 -21.41 -40.17
CA ALA A 34 9.56 -21.04 -39.03
C ALA A 34 9.03 -19.80 -38.31
N ARG A 35 8.55 -18.79 -39.05
CA ARG A 35 7.93 -17.58 -38.49
C ARG A 35 6.63 -17.90 -37.75
N ARG A 36 5.75 -18.71 -38.35
CA ARG A 36 4.51 -19.18 -37.71
C ARG A 36 4.80 -19.96 -36.44
N ARG A 37 5.83 -20.81 -36.44
CA ARG A 37 6.26 -21.57 -35.26
C ARG A 37 6.79 -20.65 -34.15
N LYS A 38 7.58 -19.63 -34.48
CA LYS A 38 8.02 -18.64 -33.47
C LYS A 38 6.86 -17.85 -32.88
N VAL A 39 5.88 -17.45 -33.70
CA VAL A 39 4.67 -16.76 -33.23
C VAL A 39 3.80 -17.66 -32.36
N ALA A 40 3.69 -18.95 -32.69
CA ALA A 40 2.99 -19.93 -31.87
C ALA A 40 3.68 -20.12 -30.50
N LEU A 41 5.01 -20.30 -30.51
CA LEU A 41 5.82 -20.44 -29.31
C LEU A 41 5.84 -19.17 -28.43
N SER A 42 5.76 -17.97 -29.03
CA SER A 42 5.64 -16.72 -28.26
C SER A 42 4.26 -16.53 -27.64
N LYS A 43 3.23 -17.20 -28.21
CA LYS A 43 1.85 -17.15 -27.71
C LYS A 43 1.59 -18.20 -26.62
N GLU A 44 2.38 -19.27 -26.60
CA GLU A 44 2.44 -20.22 -25.49
C GLU A 44 3.06 -19.54 -24.27
N LYS A 45 2.21 -19.18 -23.30
CA LYS A 45 2.67 -18.70 -22.00
C LYS A 45 3.40 -19.86 -21.31
N PRO A 46 4.71 -19.73 -20.97
CA PRO A 46 5.52 -20.85 -20.49
C PRO A 46 5.11 -21.37 -19.10
N PHE A 47 4.22 -20.67 -18.40
CA PHE A 47 3.69 -21.11 -17.11
C PHE A 47 2.18 -20.81 -17.03
N PRO A 48 1.35 -21.79 -16.61
CA PRO A 48 -0.01 -21.47 -16.21
C PRO A 48 0.07 -20.49 -15.05
N GLU A 49 -0.41 -19.27 -15.27
CA GLU A 49 -0.43 -18.21 -14.27
C GLU A 49 -1.38 -18.65 -13.16
N TYR A 50 -0.85 -19.27 -12.09
CA TYR A 50 -1.63 -19.72 -10.94
C TYR A 50 -2.17 -18.51 -10.20
N ARG A 51 -3.32 -18.00 -10.66
CA ARG A 51 -4.08 -16.94 -10.00
C ARG A 51 -4.82 -17.55 -8.83
N ARG A 52 -4.20 -17.54 -7.66
CA ARG A 52 -4.87 -17.90 -6.40
C ARG A 52 -6.05 -16.94 -6.23
N LYS A 53 -7.29 -17.46 -6.32
CA LYS A 53 -8.50 -16.68 -6.07
C LYS A 53 -8.54 -16.35 -4.57
N LEU A 54 -8.38 -15.08 -4.22
CA LEU A 54 -8.57 -14.60 -2.85
C LEU A 54 -10.07 -14.45 -2.62
N GLY A 55 -10.63 -15.24 -1.70
CA GLY A 55 -12.03 -15.10 -1.29
C GLY A 55 -12.25 -13.87 -0.40
N PRO A 56 -13.50 -13.44 -0.13
CA PRO A 56 -13.81 -12.25 0.67
C PRO A 56 -13.21 -12.25 2.10
N GLY A 57 -13.00 -13.44 2.69
CA GLY A 57 -12.41 -13.62 4.01
C GLY A 57 -10.87 -13.76 4.02
N TRP A 58 -10.18 -13.39 2.94
CA TRP A 58 -8.72 -13.54 2.83
C TRP A 58 -7.94 -12.90 3.98
N TRP A 59 -8.48 -11.82 4.56
CA TRP A 59 -7.86 -11.05 5.63
C TRP A 59 -7.90 -11.74 7.00
N LEU A 60 -8.78 -12.73 7.20
CA LEU A 60 -8.81 -13.55 8.42
C LEU A 60 -7.71 -14.61 8.44
N ALA A 61 -7.10 -14.92 7.29
CA ALA A 61 -6.09 -15.97 7.20
C ALA A 61 -4.76 -15.61 7.88
N ASN A 62 -4.51 -14.33 8.16
CA ASN A 62 -3.28 -13.86 8.80
C ASN A 62 -3.58 -12.70 9.76
N SER A 63 -3.07 -12.79 10.99
CA SER A 63 -3.21 -11.76 12.03
C SER A 63 -2.77 -10.37 11.56
N HIS A 64 -1.74 -10.29 10.70
CA HIS A 64 -1.26 -9.02 10.15
C HIS A 64 -2.28 -8.37 9.21
N PHE A 65 -2.99 -9.17 8.39
CA PHE A 65 -4.04 -8.65 7.51
C PHE A 65 -5.30 -8.26 8.30
N THR A 66 -5.58 -8.97 9.39
CA THR A 66 -6.68 -8.63 10.30
C THR A 66 -6.42 -7.31 11.01
N GLN A 67 -5.22 -7.12 11.56
CA GLN A 67 -4.83 -5.84 12.18
C GLN A 67 -4.84 -4.68 11.18
N TYR A 68 -4.39 -4.92 9.95
CA TYR A 68 -4.50 -3.96 8.86
C TYR A 68 -5.95 -3.55 8.62
N MET A 69 -6.86 -4.52 8.42
CA MET A 69 -8.27 -4.23 8.19
C MET A 69 -8.89 -3.48 9.36
N ILE A 70 -8.68 -3.94 10.59
CA ILE A 70 -9.19 -3.25 11.80
C ILE A 70 -8.73 -1.79 11.85
N ARG A 71 -7.47 -1.53 11.49
CA ARG A 71 -6.94 -0.17 11.40
C ARG A 71 -7.67 0.66 10.35
N GLU A 72 -7.90 0.14 9.16
CA GLU A 72 -8.66 0.88 8.13
C GLU A 72 -10.10 1.17 8.60
N TRP A 73 -10.74 0.24 9.31
CA TRP A 73 -12.06 0.44 9.90
C TRP A 73 -12.09 1.58 10.93
N THR A 74 -10.99 1.84 11.66
CA THR A 74 -10.95 2.96 12.61
C THR A 74 -11.12 4.33 11.93
N SER A 75 -10.70 4.47 10.68
CA SER A 75 -10.86 5.72 9.92
C SER A 75 -12.34 6.07 9.70
N PHE A 76 -13.20 5.06 9.52
CA PHE A 76 -14.64 5.25 9.37
C PHE A 76 -15.25 5.84 10.65
N PHE A 77 -14.88 5.32 11.83
CA PHE A 77 -15.35 5.86 13.11
C PHE A 77 -14.89 7.30 13.33
N VAL A 78 -13.64 7.61 12.99
CA VAL A 78 -13.09 8.98 13.07
C VAL A 78 -13.83 9.93 12.12
N ALA A 79 -14.19 9.47 10.91
CA ALA A 79 -14.96 10.26 9.96
C ALA A 79 -16.38 10.57 10.49
N VAL A 80 -17.07 9.56 11.02
CA VAL A 80 -18.41 9.74 11.62
C VAL A 80 -18.34 10.69 12.83
N PHE A 81 -17.34 10.54 13.69
CA PHE A 81 -17.09 11.47 14.80
C PHE A 81 -16.90 12.91 14.31
N SER A 82 -16.10 13.10 13.27
CA SER A 82 -15.85 14.43 12.68
C SER A 82 -17.14 15.06 12.13
N LEU A 83 -18.02 14.26 11.52
CA LEU A 83 -19.32 14.74 11.02
C LEU A 83 -20.25 15.19 12.15
N ILE A 84 -20.34 14.41 13.24
CA ILE A 84 -21.13 14.77 14.43
C ILE A 84 -20.57 16.06 15.05
N TYR A 85 -19.25 16.16 15.17
CA TYR A 85 -18.59 17.34 15.71
C TYR A 85 -18.86 18.60 14.87
N ILE A 86 -18.79 18.51 13.54
CA ILE A 86 -19.12 19.63 12.64
C ILE A 86 -20.60 20.03 12.79
N TYR A 87 -21.50 19.05 12.93
CA TYR A 87 -22.92 19.31 13.14
C TYR A 87 -23.16 20.06 14.46
N GLU A 88 -22.58 19.60 15.57
CA GLU A 88 -22.65 20.30 16.85
C GLU A 88 -22.11 21.73 16.76
N LEU A 89 -20.96 21.91 16.11
CA LEU A 89 -20.35 23.22 15.89
C LEU A 89 -21.26 24.15 15.08
N SER A 90 -21.97 23.62 14.08
CA SER A 90 -22.93 24.38 13.28
C SER A 90 -24.15 24.84 14.09
N LEU A 91 -24.64 24.01 15.02
CA LEU A 91 -25.71 24.39 15.94
C LEU A 91 -25.26 25.49 16.90
N PHE A 92 -24.03 25.40 17.41
CA PHE A 92 -23.43 26.45 18.24
C PHE A 92 -23.31 27.77 17.47
N ALA A 93 -22.85 27.73 16.22
CA ALA A 93 -22.72 28.92 15.37
C ALA A 93 -24.08 29.55 15.04
N SER A 94 -25.14 28.74 14.93
CA SER A 94 -26.50 29.19 14.62
C SER A 94 -27.28 29.74 15.83
N GLY A 95 -26.67 29.78 17.02
CA GLY A 95 -27.30 30.26 18.25
C GLY A 95 -28.23 29.26 18.94
N ALA A 96 -28.39 28.06 18.38
CA ALA A 96 -29.20 26.96 18.94
C ALA A 96 -28.47 26.20 20.06
N ARG A 97 -27.99 26.95 21.07
CA ARG A 97 -27.13 26.43 22.14
C ARG A 97 -27.83 25.36 23.00
N ALA A 98 -29.14 25.47 23.17
CA ALA A 98 -29.95 24.50 23.90
C ALA A 98 -29.99 23.14 23.19
N ASP A 99 -30.15 23.14 21.86
CA ASP A 99 -30.19 21.92 21.05
C ASP A 99 -28.81 21.24 21.01
N ALA A 100 -27.73 22.02 20.92
CA ALA A 100 -26.38 21.50 21.02
C ALA A 100 -26.15 20.81 22.37
N LEU A 101 -26.53 21.45 23.48
CA LEU A 101 -26.39 20.85 24.82
C LEU A 101 -27.24 19.59 25.00
N ASN A 102 -28.42 19.54 24.39
CA ASN A 102 -29.27 18.34 24.43
C ASN A 102 -28.66 17.17 23.65
N LEU A 103 -27.98 17.44 22.53
CA LEU A 103 -27.20 16.43 21.80
C LEU A 103 -26.04 15.90 22.63
N LEU A 104 -25.25 16.77 23.26
CA LEU A 104 -24.13 16.36 24.12
C LEU A 104 -24.58 15.57 25.36
N LYS A 105 -25.76 15.87 25.90
CA LYS A 105 -26.34 15.16 27.04
C LYS A 105 -26.94 13.80 26.68
N ASN A 106 -27.11 13.52 25.38
CA ASN A 106 -27.68 12.25 24.95
C ASN A 106 -26.73 11.11 25.31
N PRO A 107 -27.16 10.12 26.12
CA PRO A 107 -26.30 9.01 26.54
C PRO A 107 -25.76 8.20 25.35
N GLY A 108 -26.48 8.14 24.24
CA GLY A 108 -26.01 7.48 23.01
C GLY A 108 -24.83 8.22 22.36
N VAL A 109 -24.88 9.55 22.34
CA VAL A 109 -23.80 10.40 21.81
C VAL A 109 -22.57 10.33 22.72
N ILE A 110 -22.76 10.33 24.03
CA ILE A 110 -21.68 10.15 25.01
C ILE A 110 -20.99 8.80 24.81
N ALA A 111 -21.75 7.70 24.73
CA ALA A 111 -21.21 6.37 24.50
C ALA A 111 -20.44 6.30 23.17
N PHE A 112 -20.98 6.91 22.11
CA PHE A 112 -20.31 7.01 20.82
C PHE A 112 -19.00 7.81 20.91
N ASN A 113 -18.98 8.95 21.60
CA ASN A 113 -17.78 9.77 21.77
C ASN A 113 -16.68 9.03 22.54
N VAL A 114 -17.03 8.26 23.58
CA VAL A 114 -16.06 7.41 24.29
C VAL A 114 -15.51 6.32 23.36
N LEU A 115 -16.37 5.69 22.55
CA LEU A 115 -15.95 4.68 21.60
C LEU A 115 -15.05 5.29 20.51
N ALA A 116 -15.40 6.47 19.98
CA ALA A 116 -14.60 7.23 19.03
C ALA A 116 -13.25 7.61 19.61
N LEU A 117 -13.18 8.00 20.89
CA LEU A 117 -11.93 8.26 21.59
C LEU A 117 -11.05 7.00 21.63
N LEU A 118 -11.60 5.84 22.00
CA LEU A 118 -10.87 4.57 22.04
C LEU A 118 -10.32 4.19 20.65
N PHE A 119 -11.14 4.30 19.60
CA PHE A 119 -10.71 4.05 18.23
C PHE A 119 -9.65 5.04 17.75
N THR A 120 -9.76 6.31 18.12
CA THR A 120 -8.79 7.35 17.78
C THR A 120 -7.46 7.11 18.46
N LEU A 121 -7.47 6.72 19.75
CA LEU A 121 -6.26 6.32 20.46
C LEU A 121 -5.59 5.13 19.75
N TYR A 122 -6.35 4.07 19.46
CA TYR A 122 -5.83 2.91 18.71
C TYR A 122 -5.25 3.32 17.35
N HIS A 123 -5.94 4.19 16.61
CA HIS A 123 -5.47 4.71 15.33
C HIS A 123 -4.13 5.44 15.50
N ALA A 124 -4.02 6.36 16.47
CA ALA A 124 -2.79 7.09 16.76
C ALA A 124 -1.63 6.16 17.13
N PHE A 125 -1.85 5.18 18.01
CA PHE A 125 -0.82 4.19 18.39
C PHE A 125 -0.27 3.44 17.18
N THR A 126 -1.16 2.92 16.33
CA THR A 126 -0.73 2.17 15.13
C THR A 126 -0.04 3.06 14.10
N TRP A 127 -0.48 4.31 13.94
CA TRP A 127 0.11 5.28 13.03
C TRP A 127 1.52 5.70 13.47
N PHE A 128 1.72 6.02 14.76
CA PHE A 128 3.03 6.36 15.31
C PHE A 128 4.03 5.19 15.21
N TYR A 129 3.57 3.96 15.43
CA TYR A 129 4.40 2.79 15.23
C TYR A 129 4.82 2.62 13.75
N LEU A 130 3.90 2.88 12.80
CA LEU A 130 4.18 2.83 11.37
C LEU A 130 5.19 3.89 10.94
N ILE A 131 5.11 5.12 11.47
CA ILE A 131 6.05 6.20 11.16
C ILE A 131 7.48 5.78 11.47
N GLY A 132 7.70 5.20 12.65
CA GLY A 132 9.02 4.70 13.03
C GLY A 132 9.57 3.61 12.11
N LYS A 133 8.70 2.91 11.39
CA LYS A 133 9.07 1.89 10.39
C LYS A 133 9.35 2.50 9.01
N VAL A 134 8.63 3.54 8.63
CA VAL A 134 8.76 4.22 7.32
C VAL A 134 9.96 5.16 7.30
N GLN A 135 10.27 5.82 8.42
CA GLN A 135 11.39 6.74 8.54
C GLN A 135 12.48 6.17 9.47
N PRO A 136 13.25 5.16 9.02
CA PRO A 136 14.38 4.66 9.78
C PRO A 136 15.48 5.72 9.81
N ILE A 137 15.68 6.35 10.96
CA ILE A 137 16.79 7.27 11.19
C ILE A 137 18.04 6.43 11.45
N LYS A 138 19.04 6.56 10.59
CA LYS A 138 20.34 5.91 10.79
C LYS A 138 21.21 6.79 11.68
N MET A 139 21.44 6.36 12.92
CA MET A 139 22.41 6.97 13.83
C MET A 139 23.70 6.13 13.81
N GLY A 140 24.64 6.54 12.95
CA GLY A 140 25.93 5.88 12.78
C GLY A 140 25.78 4.44 12.28
N LYS A 141 26.19 3.47 13.10
CA LYS A 141 26.08 2.02 12.80
C LYS A 141 24.73 1.41 13.21
N THR A 142 23.87 2.18 13.86
CA THR A 142 22.59 1.69 14.41
C THR A 142 21.40 2.36 13.70
N THR A 143 20.37 1.57 13.43
CA THR A 143 19.10 2.08 12.90
C THR A 143 18.12 2.27 14.05
N SER A 144 17.39 3.40 14.06
CA SER A 144 16.35 3.67 15.05
C SER A 144 15.28 2.57 15.04
N LYS A 145 14.88 2.11 16.23
CA LYS A 145 13.81 1.13 16.39
C LYS A 145 12.44 1.83 16.31
N PRO A 146 11.41 1.22 15.71
CA PRO A 146 10.09 1.84 15.57
C PRO A 146 9.44 2.23 16.91
N TRP A 147 9.75 1.50 18.00
CA TRP A 147 9.33 1.85 19.36
C TRP A 147 9.80 3.24 19.82
N GLN A 148 10.97 3.71 19.37
CA GLN A 148 11.50 5.02 19.77
C GLN A 148 10.64 6.15 19.20
N ALA A 149 10.24 6.05 17.94
CA ALA A 149 9.33 7.01 17.32
C ALA A 149 7.97 7.01 18.03
N LEU A 150 7.44 5.83 18.38
CA LEU A 150 6.21 5.74 19.14
C LEU A 150 6.31 6.49 20.48
N LEU A 151 7.37 6.24 21.26
CA LEU A 151 7.56 6.86 22.56
C LEU A 151 7.65 8.39 22.46
N VAL A 152 8.46 8.90 21.51
CA VAL A 152 8.60 10.35 21.30
C VAL A 152 7.27 11.01 20.96
N ASN A 153 6.48 10.40 20.05
CA ASN A 153 5.18 10.94 19.67
C ASN A 153 4.17 10.89 20.81
N ILE A 154 4.18 9.85 21.65
CA ILE A 154 3.30 9.77 22.83
C ILE A 154 3.67 10.84 23.86
N VAL A 155 4.96 11.04 24.15
CA VAL A 155 5.41 12.11 25.06
C VAL A 155 5.00 13.47 24.52
N LEU A 156 5.22 13.73 23.23
CA LEU A 156 4.79 14.97 22.59
C LEU A 156 3.27 15.18 22.70
N LEU A 157 2.48 14.12 22.47
CA LEU A 157 1.02 14.17 22.58
C LEU A 157 0.58 14.50 24.01
N LEU A 158 1.21 13.91 25.03
CA LEU A 158 0.92 14.22 26.43
C LEU A 158 1.22 15.68 26.77
N ILE A 159 2.34 16.23 26.27
CA ILE A 159 2.69 17.64 26.46
C ILE A 159 1.64 18.56 25.81
N VAL A 160 1.25 18.26 24.57
CA VAL A 160 0.21 19.04 23.87
C VAL A 160 -1.13 18.93 24.60
N SER A 161 -1.52 17.73 25.02
CA SER A 161 -2.76 17.52 25.77
C SER A 161 -2.77 18.28 27.09
N PHE A 162 -1.64 18.30 27.81
CA PHE A 162 -1.50 19.09 29.04
C PHE A 162 -1.66 20.58 28.76
N ALA A 163 -0.98 21.10 27.73
CA ALA A 163 -1.09 22.50 27.34
C ALA A 163 -2.52 22.91 26.96
N VAL A 164 -3.26 22.04 26.25
CA VAL A 164 -4.67 22.28 25.89
C VAL A 164 -5.57 22.32 27.13
N ILE A 165 -5.36 21.41 28.09
CA ILE A 165 -6.13 21.39 29.34
C ILE A 165 -5.87 22.66 30.14
N GLU A 166 -4.61 23.05 30.31
CA GLU A 166 -4.24 24.29 30.99
C GLU A 166 -4.91 25.52 30.35
N ILE A 167 -4.87 25.63 29.02
CA ILE A 167 -5.49 26.74 28.28
C ILE A 167 -7.00 26.78 28.44
N LEU A 168 -7.67 25.62 28.46
CA LEU A 168 -9.14 25.54 28.56
C LEU A 168 -9.67 25.68 29.99
N VAL A 169 -8.89 25.30 31.00
CA VAL A 169 -9.31 25.32 32.42
C VAL A 169 -8.93 26.62 33.12
N LEU A 170 -7.78 27.22 32.77
CA LEU A 170 -7.31 28.47 33.36
C LEU A 170 -7.82 29.74 32.65
N ARG A 171 -8.72 29.58 31.67
CA ARG A 171 -9.33 30.66 30.90
C ARG A 171 -10.83 30.69 31.08
#